data_AF-A0A7X4A2J1-F1
#
_entry.id   AF-A0A7X4A2J1-F1
#
_cell.length_a   1.000
_cell.length_b   1.000
_cell.length_c   1.000
_cell.angle_alpha   90.00
_cell.angle_beta   90.00
_cell.angle_gamma   90.00
#
_symmetry.space_group_name_H-M   'P 1'
#
loop_
_entity.id
_entity.type
_entity.pdbx_description
1 polymer ?
#
loop_
_entity_poly.entity_id
_entity_poly.type
_entity_poly.pdbx_seq_one_letter_code
_entity_poly.pdbx_strand_id
1 'polypeptide(L)' 'MSAARPGPDQPAPKRPEWATAGLFLDDGSVFWGRGAGAAKTVLGELCFNTSL' A
#
# COMPACT_ATOMS: atom_id res chain seq x y z
N MET A 1 5.65 19.57 -0.79
CA MET A 1 6.71 19.03 0.09
C MET A 1 6.82 17.55 -0.23
N SER A 2 7.89 17.13 -0.92
CA SER A 2 8.09 15.70 -1.19
C SER A 2 8.49 15.04 0.12
N ALA A 3 7.73 14.04 0.59
CA ALA A 3 8.25 13.11 1.58
C ALA A 3 9.56 12.52 1.00
N ALA A 4 10.62 12.45 1.80
CA ALA A 4 11.86 11.85 1.37
C ALA A 4 11.59 10.37 1.05
N ARG A 5 12.01 9.92 -0.15
CA ARG A 5 11.92 8.49 -0.49
C ARG A 5 12.61 7.68 0.62
N PRO A 6 11.94 6.67 1.19
CA PRO A 6 12.56 5.81 2.19
C PRO A 6 13.83 5.19 1.61
N GLY A 7 14.85 5.09 2.46
CA GLY A 7 16.03 4.31 2.11
C GLY A 7 15.67 2.84 1.91
N PRO A 8 16.44 2.09 1.10
CA PRO A 8 16.17 0.68 0.80
C PRO A 8 16.10 -0.22 2.04
N ASP A 9 16.69 0.22 3.17
CA ASP A 9 16.76 -0.53 4.42
C ASP A 9 15.72 -0.09 5.46
N GLN A 10 14.78 0.79 5.11
CA GLN A 10 13.73 1.19 6.05
C GLN A 10 12.73 0.03 6.25
N PRO A 11 12.49 -0.42 7.49
CA PRO A 11 11.52 -1.48 7.72
C PRO A 11 10.12 -1.01 7.36
N ALA A 12 9.42 -1.79 6.54
CA ALA A 12 8.00 -1.56 6.28
C ALA A 12 7.21 -1.60 7.61
N PRO A 13 6.19 -0.74 7.78
CA PRO A 13 5.35 -0.77 8.97
C PRO A 13 4.74 -2.16 9.17
N LYS A 14 4.75 -2.64 10.41
CA LYS A 14 4.29 -3.99 10.76
C LYS A 14 2.81 -4.17 10.36
N ARG A 15 2.50 -5.28 9.69
CA ARG A 15 1.13 -5.66 9.36
C ARG A 15 0.30 -5.92 10.64
N PRO A 16 -0.87 -5.26 10.80
CA PRO A 16 -1.82 -5.61 11.86
C PRO A 16 -2.42 -7.01 11.69
N GLU A 17 -2.79 -7.67 12.79
CA GLU A 17 -3.35 -9.04 12.74
C GLU A 17 -4.68 -9.14 11.98
N TRP A 18 -5.49 -8.08 11.99
CA TRP A 18 -6.79 -8.06 11.31
C TRP A 18 -6.68 -7.89 9.78
N ALA A 19 -5.52 -7.44 9.29
CA ALA A 19 -5.36 -7.06 7.89
C ALA A 19 -5.14 -8.29 7.00
N THR A 20 -5.98 -8.43 5.99
CA THR A 20 -5.87 -9.50 4.98
C THR A 20 -5.39 -8.99 3.61
N ALA A 21 -5.24 -7.67 3.45
CA ALA A 21 -4.70 -7.01 2.26
C ALA A 21 -3.87 -5.77 2.64
N GLY A 22 -3.01 -5.30 1.71
CA GLY A 22 -2.24 -4.08 1.86
C GLY A 22 -1.95 -3.41 0.51
N LEU A 23 -1.88 -2.08 0.51
CA LEU A 23 -1.48 -1.21 -0.61
C LEU A 23 -0.14 -0.56 -0.26
N PHE A 24 0.85 -0.72 -1.14
CA PHE A 24 2.22 -0.23 -0.97
C PHE A 24 2.55 0.74 -2.09
N LEU A 25 3.04 1.93 -1.75
CA LEU A 25 3.41 2.97 -2.71
C LEU A 25 4.94 3.12 -2.81
N ASP A 26 5.40 3.74 -3.90
CA ASP A 26 6.83 3.94 -4.17
C ASP A 26 7.51 4.91 -3.20
N ASP A 27 6.73 5.80 -2.59
CA ASP A 27 7.14 6.68 -1.50
C ASP A 27 7.24 5.97 -0.13
N GLY A 28 7.00 4.65 -0.10
CA GLY A 28 7.03 3.82 1.11
C GLY A 28 5.79 3.89 1.98
N SER A 29 4.76 4.63 1.57
CA SER A 29 3.47 4.60 2.25
C SER A 29 2.86 3.21 2.17
N VAL A 30 2.30 2.75 3.29
CA VAL A 30 1.61 1.46 3.38
C VAL A 30 0.25 1.64 4.02
N PHE A 31 -0.79 1.17 3.33
CA PHE A 31 -2.17 1.18 3.81
C PHE A 31 -2.66 -0.25 3.98
N TRP A 32 -3.07 -0.62 5.19
CA TRP A 32 -3.58 -1.95 5.51
C TRP A 32 -5.11 -2.00 5.38
N GLY A 33 -5.64 -3.13 4.93
CA GLY A 33 -7.06 -3.30 4.68
C GLY A 33 -7.52 -4.75 4.73
N ARG A 34 -8.78 -4.99 4.34
CA ARG A 34 -9.35 -6.33 4.15
C ARG A 34 -9.50 -6.59 2.65
N GLY A 35 -9.09 -7.77 2.20
CA GLY A 35 -9.27 -8.20 0.81
C GLY A 35 -10.76 -8.38 0.49
N ALA A 36 -11.20 -7.79 -0.64
CA ALA A 36 -12.58 -7.88 -1.13
C ALA A 36 -12.70 -8.64 -2.47
N GLY A 37 -11.59 -9.17 -3.00
CA GLY A 37 -11.51 -9.87 -4.28
C GLY A 37 -10.58 -11.07 -4.22
N ALA A 38 -10.10 -11.54 -5.37
CA ALA A 38 -9.19 -12.68 -5.46
C ALA A 38 -7.87 -12.42 -4.71
N ALA A 39 -7.39 -13.44 -3.99
CA ALA A 39 -6.12 -13.37 -3.29
C ALA A 39 -4.95 -13.41 -4.29
N LYS A 40 -4.37 -12.24 -4.56
CA LYS A 40 -3.20 -12.08 -5.43
C LYS A 40 -2.43 -10.81 -5.10
N THR A 41 -1.18 -10.75 -5.56
CA THR A 41 -0.37 -9.53 -5.58
C THR A 41 -0.36 -8.97 -7.00
N VAL A 42 -0.56 -7.66 -7.15
CA VAL A 42 -0.54 -6.96 -8.44
C VAL A 42 0.29 -5.69 -8.28
N LEU A 43 1.04 -5.33 -9.32
CA LEU A 43 1.78 -4.08 -9.42
C LEU A 43 1.19 -3.23 -10.55
N GLY A 44 1.08 -1.93 -10.32
CA GLY A 44 0.58 -0.97 -11.31
C GLY A 44 0.59 0.45 -10.75
N GLU A 45 0.18 1.41 -11.59
CA GLU A 45 -0.07 2.78 -11.17
C GLU A 45 -1.36 2.87 -10.35
N LEU A 46 -1.33 3.63 -9.26
CA LEU A 46 -2.52 3.95 -8.50
C LEU A 46 -3.17 5.22 -9.04
N CYS A 47 -4.39 5.09 -9.59
CA CYS A 47 -5.22 6.21 -10.02
C CYS A 47 -6.46 6.34 -9.11
N PHE A 48 -7.09 7.51 -9.08
CA PHE A 48 -8.38 7.73 -8.43
C PHE A 48 -9.37 8.41 -9.39
N ASN A 49 -10.67 8.16 -9.20
CA ASN A 49 -11.75 8.75 -9.99
C ASN A 49 -12.83 9.26 -9.04
N THR A 50 -13.35 10.47 -9.29
CA THR A 50 -14.36 11.15 -8.44
C THR A 50 -15.80 10.86 -8.84
N SER A 51 -16.04 9.87 -9.70
CA SER A 51 -17.39 9.41 -10.02
C SER A 51 -18.05 8.81 -8.77
N LEU A 52 -19.39 8.86 -8.74
CA LEU A 52 -20.23 8.19 -7.75
C LEU A 52 -20.71 6.84 -8.30
#